data_AF-A0A8T4VU75-F1
#
_entry.id   AF-A0A8T4VU75-F1
#
_cell.length_a   1.000
_cell.length_b   1.000
_cell.length_c   1.000
_cell.angle_alpha   90.00
_cell.angle_beta   90.00
_cell.angle_gamma   90.00
#
_symmetry.space_group_name_H-M   'P 1'
#
loop_
_entity.id
_entity.type
_entity.pdbx_description
1 polymer ?
#
loop_
_entity_poly.entity_id
_entity_poly.type
_entity_poly.pdbx_seq_one_letter_code
_entity_poly.pdbx_strand_id
1 'polypeptide(L)'
;MADGGKHEGDEASSAKRASRTLDGIFSNLGGYSIVRMENVVDTRLRPVYHSAAKASYDAAMAENTVRKSKKEIDRARKLHAEGKIEEEGAEEIIEMYENEIDHAYETMADAGKIHRKLDVVLNVLSMKYHALLSKSMEKLARLAIAIALAALVVALVALLAALLL
;
A
#
# COMPACT_ATOMS: atom_id res chain seq x y z
N MET A 1 -14.62 -2.99 36.03
CA MET A 1 -13.17 -3.11 35.75
C MET A 1 -12.91 -4.58 35.50
N ALA A 2 -12.47 -5.09 34.35
CA ALA A 2 -12.05 -4.50 33.10
C ALA A 2 -12.60 -5.37 31.94
N ASP A 3 -13.07 -4.73 30.88
CA ASP A 3 -13.44 -5.34 29.60
C ASP A 3 -12.15 -5.47 28.78
N GLY A 4 -11.64 -6.70 28.65
CA GLY A 4 -10.29 -6.98 28.18
C GLY A 4 -10.26 -8.08 27.11
N GLY A 5 -11.29 -8.20 26.28
CA GLY A 5 -11.36 -9.24 25.27
C GLY A 5 -11.97 -8.74 23.97
N LYS A 6 -11.16 -8.12 23.10
CA LYS A 6 -11.43 -7.92 21.66
C LYS A 6 -10.29 -7.12 21.02
N HIS A 7 -9.16 -7.75 20.68
CA HIS A 7 -8.23 -7.12 19.74
C HIS A 7 -7.54 -8.09 18.76
N GLU A 8 -7.33 -9.37 19.10
CA GLU A 8 -6.62 -10.29 18.19
C GLU A 8 -7.43 -10.71 16.95
N GLY A 9 -8.77 -10.68 17.01
CA GLY A 9 -9.63 -11.04 15.86
C GLY A 9 -9.78 -9.96 14.78
N ASP A 10 -9.45 -8.71 15.08
CA ASP A 10 -9.67 -7.57 14.17
C ASP A 10 -8.47 -7.29 13.24
N GLU A 11 -7.27 -7.76 13.59
CA GLU A 11 -6.02 -7.37 12.92
C GLU A 11 -5.76 -8.14 11.63
N ALA A 12 -5.86 -9.48 11.66
CA ALA A 12 -5.88 -10.32 10.46
C ALA A 12 -7.03 -9.93 9.51
N SER A 13 -8.13 -9.39 10.06
CA SER A 13 -9.26 -8.90 9.29
C SER A 13 -8.98 -7.60 8.54
N SER A 14 -8.10 -6.74 9.08
CA SER A 14 -7.75 -5.42 8.51
C SER A 14 -6.82 -5.57 7.31
N ALA A 15 -5.77 -6.37 7.44
CA ALA A 15 -4.87 -6.75 6.35
C ALA A 15 -5.62 -7.39 5.18
N LYS A 16 -6.49 -8.35 5.49
CA LYS A 16 -7.33 -9.04 4.51
C LYS A 16 -8.36 -8.12 3.85
N ARG A 17 -8.91 -7.14 4.59
CA ARG A 17 -9.79 -6.09 4.04
C ARG A 17 -9.01 -5.17 3.10
N ALA A 18 -7.83 -4.70 3.49
CA ALA A 18 -6.97 -3.86 2.67
C ALA A 18 -6.58 -4.56 1.35
N SER A 19 -6.18 -5.83 1.43
CA SER A 19 -5.92 -6.66 0.24
C SER A 19 -7.13 -6.75 -0.71
N ARG A 20 -8.34 -7.01 -0.19
CA ARG A 20 -9.55 -7.08 -1.03
C ARG A 20 -9.90 -5.74 -1.67
N THR A 21 -9.71 -4.64 -0.96
CA THR A 21 -9.90 -3.29 -1.50
C THR A 21 -8.94 -3.04 -2.67
N LEU A 22 -7.67 -3.43 -2.54
CA LEU A 22 -6.67 -3.30 -3.60
C LEU A 22 -7.06 -4.13 -4.84
N ASP A 23 -7.52 -5.37 -4.66
CA ASP A 23 -7.99 -6.22 -5.76
C ASP A 23 -9.18 -5.57 -6.51
N GLY A 24 -10.12 -4.97 -5.77
CA GLY A 24 -11.29 -4.28 -6.33
C GLY A 24 -10.96 -2.93 -7.00
N ILE A 25 -9.91 -2.24 -6.57
CA ILE A 25 -9.38 -1.08 -7.31
C ILE A 25 -8.75 -1.58 -8.61
N PHE A 26 -7.88 -2.60 -8.53
CA PHE A 26 -7.17 -3.14 -9.67
C PHE A 26 -8.09 -3.56 -10.81
N SER A 27 -9.17 -4.29 -10.50
CA SER A 27 -10.15 -4.75 -11.48
C SER A 27 -10.91 -3.62 -12.19
N ASN A 28 -11.00 -2.43 -11.58
CA ASN A 28 -11.78 -1.29 -12.10
C ASN A 28 -10.92 -0.15 -12.67
N LEU A 29 -9.59 -0.29 -12.68
CA LEU A 29 -8.65 0.72 -13.17
C LEU A 29 -8.86 1.12 -14.63
N GLY A 30 -9.56 0.32 -15.43
CA GLY A 30 -9.91 0.62 -16.83
C GLY A 30 -10.87 1.80 -17.02
N GLY A 31 -11.71 2.12 -16.02
CA GLY A 31 -12.87 3.03 -16.18
C GLY A 31 -12.78 4.38 -15.46
N TYR A 32 -11.64 4.74 -14.86
CA TYR A 32 -11.53 5.98 -14.07
C TYR A 32 -11.04 7.17 -14.91
N SER A 33 -11.78 8.28 -14.87
CA SER A 33 -11.31 9.62 -15.28
C SER A 33 -10.46 10.27 -14.18
N ILE A 34 -9.74 11.36 -14.48
CA ILE A 34 -8.85 12.06 -13.51
C ILE A 34 -9.59 12.41 -12.20
N VAL A 35 -10.78 13.01 -12.29
CA VAL A 35 -11.62 13.37 -11.13
C VAL A 35 -12.07 12.14 -10.34
N ARG A 36 -12.29 11.01 -11.03
CA ARG A 36 -12.64 9.74 -10.40
C ARG A 36 -11.42 9.10 -9.71
N MET A 37 -10.21 9.33 -10.21
CA MET A 37 -8.97 8.85 -9.57
C MET A 37 -8.71 9.56 -8.24
N GLU A 38 -8.92 10.87 -8.17
CA GLU A 38 -8.77 11.63 -6.92
C GLU A 38 -9.71 11.09 -5.82
N ASN A 39 -10.98 10.84 -6.17
CA ASN A 39 -11.93 10.22 -5.25
C ASN A 39 -11.51 8.79 -4.83
N VAL A 40 -10.94 7.99 -5.73
CA VAL A 40 -10.40 6.65 -5.40
C VAL A 40 -9.21 6.74 -4.45
N VAL A 41 -8.35 7.76 -4.61
CA VAL A 41 -7.22 8.00 -3.70
C VAL A 41 -7.72 8.28 -2.29
N ASP A 42 -8.64 9.24 -2.13
CA ASP A 42 -9.11 9.66 -0.81
C ASP A 42 -10.00 8.63 -0.12
N THR A 43 -10.90 7.97 -0.86
CA THR A 43 -11.90 7.10 -0.23
C THR A 43 -11.46 5.65 -0.11
N ARG A 44 -10.54 5.18 -0.97
CA ARG A 44 -10.16 3.76 -1.02
C ARG A 44 -8.68 3.51 -0.72
N LEU A 45 -7.78 4.36 -1.22
CA LEU A 45 -6.34 4.16 -0.97
C LEU A 45 -5.89 4.70 0.37
N ARG A 46 -6.36 5.85 0.83
CA ARG A 46 -5.97 6.43 2.11
C ARG A 46 -6.18 5.46 3.30
N PRO A 47 -7.33 4.75 3.42
CA PRO A 47 -7.48 3.71 4.45
C PRO A 47 -6.49 2.55 4.29
N VAL A 48 -6.21 2.15 3.04
CA VAL A 48 -5.25 1.06 2.74
C VAL A 48 -3.82 1.46 3.13
N TYR A 49 -3.42 2.71 2.89
CA TYR A 49 -2.13 3.22 3.36
C TYR A 49 -2.01 3.18 4.87
N HIS A 50 -3.06 3.57 5.59
CA HIS A 50 -3.05 3.48 7.06
C HIS A 50 -2.95 2.03 7.54
N SER A 51 -3.69 1.11 6.90
CA SER A 51 -3.56 -0.34 7.16
C SER A 51 -2.18 -0.90 6.82
N ALA A 52 -1.54 -0.44 5.74
CA ALA A 52 -0.20 -0.86 5.35
C ALA A 52 0.87 -0.33 6.32
N ALA A 53 0.73 0.92 6.76
CA ALA A 53 1.60 1.51 7.79
C ALA A 53 1.48 0.75 9.11
N LYS A 54 0.26 0.41 9.54
CA LYS A 54 0.03 -0.43 10.71
C LYS A 54 0.67 -1.82 10.52
N ALA A 55 0.43 -2.49 9.41
CA ALA A 55 1.00 -3.80 9.13
C ALA A 55 2.54 -3.78 9.12
N SER A 56 3.18 -2.68 8.71
CA SER A 56 4.63 -2.51 8.79
C SER A 56 5.13 -2.42 10.23
N TYR A 57 4.40 -1.67 11.06
CA TYR A 57 4.69 -1.57 12.49
C TYR A 57 4.54 -2.93 13.18
N ASP A 58 3.44 -3.64 12.89
CA ASP A 58 3.17 -4.97 13.45
C ASP A 58 4.24 -5.98 13.02
N ALA A 59 4.69 -5.93 11.76
CA ALA A 59 5.80 -6.75 11.27
C ALA A 59 7.13 -6.45 11.98
N ALA A 60 7.44 -5.18 12.24
CA ALA A 60 8.64 -4.80 12.99
C ALA A 60 8.59 -5.28 14.46
N MET A 61 7.40 -5.24 15.07
CA MET A 61 7.18 -5.79 16.40
C MET A 61 7.33 -7.31 16.40
N ALA A 62 6.76 -8.00 15.42
CA ALA A 62 6.91 -9.44 15.22
C ALA A 62 8.38 -9.84 15.05
N GLU A 63 9.19 -9.03 14.37
CA GLU A 63 10.64 -9.28 14.19
C GLU A 63 11.39 -9.22 15.52
N ASN A 64 11.02 -8.26 16.36
CA ASN A 64 11.57 -8.17 17.71
C ASN A 64 11.13 -9.36 18.58
N THR A 65 9.88 -9.84 18.43
CA THR A 65 9.39 -11.05 19.10
C THR A 65 10.22 -12.26 18.70
N VAL A 66 10.39 -12.53 17.41
CA VAL A 66 11.22 -13.65 16.92
C VAL A 66 12.63 -13.61 17.52
N ARG A 67 13.25 -12.42 17.55
CA ARG A 67 14.59 -12.25 18.13
C ARG A 67 14.62 -12.54 19.63
N LYS A 68 13.57 -12.20 20.38
CA LYS A 68 13.47 -12.50 21.82
C LYS A 68 13.20 -13.98 22.05
N SER A 69 12.22 -14.56 21.38
CA SER A 69 11.85 -15.97 21.53
C SER A 69 13.02 -16.89 21.17
N LYS A 70 13.82 -16.57 20.14
CA LYS A 70 15.08 -17.29 19.84
C LYS A 70 16.09 -17.26 20.99
N LYS A 71 16.22 -16.15 21.70
CA LYS A 71 17.12 -16.06 22.86
C LYS A 71 16.64 -16.91 24.03
N GLU A 72 15.33 -16.98 24.26
CA GLU A 72 14.78 -17.83 25.32
C GLU A 72 14.88 -19.31 24.96
N ILE A 73 14.70 -19.68 23.68
CA ILE A 73 14.98 -21.04 23.17
C ILE A 73 16.45 -21.42 23.43
N ASP A 74 17.40 -20.55 23.07
CA ASP A 74 18.82 -20.79 23.30
C ASP A 74 19.14 -20.93 24.81
N ARG A 75 18.46 -20.15 25.64
CA ARG A 75 18.58 -20.21 27.10
C ARG A 75 18.01 -21.52 27.66
N ALA A 76 16.86 -21.97 27.20
CA ALA A 76 16.25 -23.24 27.59
C ALA A 76 17.16 -24.41 27.22
N ARG A 77 17.68 -24.44 25.98
CA ARG A 77 18.65 -25.44 25.51
C ARG A 77 19.91 -25.46 26.38
N LYS A 78 20.41 -24.29 26.78
CA LYS A 78 21.58 -24.18 27.66
C LYS A 78 21.29 -24.71 29.07
N LEU A 79 20.16 -24.35 29.66
CA LEU A 79 19.76 -24.82 30.99
C LEU A 79 19.57 -26.35 31.02
N HIS A 80 19.02 -26.92 29.95
CA HIS A 80 18.90 -28.36 29.80
C HIS A 80 20.26 -29.04 29.70
N ALA A 81 21.17 -28.52 28.86
CA ALA A 81 22.53 -29.04 28.73
C ALA A 81 23.34 -28.95 30.03
N GLU A 82 23.05 -27.96 30.88
CA GLU A 82 23.64 -27.81 32.22
C GLU A 82 22.96 -28.70 33.29
N GLY A 83 21.95 -29.49 32.92
CA GLY A 83 21.19 -30.37 33.83
C GLY A 83 20.33 -29.62 34.84
N LYS A 84 20.02 -28.34 34.60
CA LYS A 84 19.24 -27.48 35.50
C LYS A 84 17.74 -27.62 35.32
N ILE A 85 17.32 -28.12 34.17
CA ILE A 85 15.92 -28.43 33.84
C ILE A 85 15.86 -29.80 33.17
N GLU A 86 14.76 -30.51 33.41
CA GLU A 86 14.47 -31.79 32.76
C GLU A 86 14.20 -31.60 31.26
N GLU A 87 14.36 -32.66 30.49
CA GLU A 87 14.17 -32.66 29.02
C GLU A 87 12.76 -32.19 28.64
N GLU A 88 11.74 -32.76 29.27
CA GLU A 88 10.32 -32.41 29.05
C GLU A 88 10.06 -30.92 29.31
N GLY A 89 10.59 -30.38 30.42
CA GLY A 89 10.45 -28.96 30.74
C GLY A 89 11.21 -28.04 29.78
N ALA A 90 12.30 -28.51 29.17
CA ALA A 90 13.01 -27.75 28.14
C ALA A 90 12.26 -27.77 26.81
N GLU A 91 11.69 -28.92 26.42
CA GLU A 91 10.89 -29.08 25.21
C GLU A 91 9.63 -28.22 25.23
N GLU A 92 8.88 -28.20 26.34
CA GLU A 92 7.68 -27.35 26.47
C GLU A 92 8.00 -25.85 26.25
N ILE A 93 9.11 -25.37 26.82
CA ILE A 93 9.54 -23.98 26.65
C ILE A 93 9.92 -23.70 25.20
N ILE A 94 10.64 -24.63 24.56
CA ILE A 94 11.05 -24.48 23.16
C ILE A 94 9.82 -24.47 22.25
N GLU A 95 8.90 -25.42 22.41
CA GLU A 95 7.69 -25.54 21.59
C GLU A 95 6.80 -24.28 21.72
N MET A 96 6.63 -23.76 22.94
CA MET A 96 5.88 -22.52 23.18
C MET A 96 6.48 -21.36 22.38
N TYR A 97 7.80 -21.18 22.42
CA TYR A 97 8.46 -20.09 21.70
C TYR A 97 8.56 -20.32 20.19
N GLU A 98 8.59 -21.56 19.72
CA GLU A 98 8.50 -21.90 18.29
C GLU A 98 7.12 -21.54 17.73
N ASN A 99 6.04 -21.84 18.45
CA ASN A 99 4.68 -21.43 18.09
C ASN A 99 4.53 -19.89 18.01
N GLU A 100 5.12 -19.14 18.95
CA GLU A 100 5.16 -17.66 18.88
C GLU A 100 5.91 -17.16 17.65
N ILE A 101 7.02 -17.82 17.28
CA ILE A 101 7.82 -17.47 16.11
C ILE A 101 7.03 -17.70 14.82
N ASP A 102 6.29 -18.80 14.72
CA ASP A 102 5.49 -19.12 13.54
C ASP A 102 4.40 -18.07 13.31
N HIS A 103 3.65 -17.70 14.36
CA HIS A 103 2.66 -16.62 14.27
C HIS A 103 3.30 -15.26 13.88
N ALA A 104 4.50 -14.97 14.41
CA ALA A 104 5.23 -13.76 14.06
C ALA A 104 5.61 -13.74 12.57
N TYR A 105 6.03 -14.87 11.99
CA TYR A 105 6.31 -14.97 10.56
C TYR A 105 5.07 -14.81 9.69
N GLU A 106 3.91 -15.34 10.10
CA GLU A 106 2.65 -15.10 9.38
C GLU A 106 2.31 -13.61 9.32
N THR A 107 2.48 -12.90 10.43
CA THR A 107 2.26 -11.45 10.53
C THR A 107 3.16 -10.68 9.56
N MET A 108 4.45 -11.01 9.50
CA MET A 108 5.38 -10.41 8.55
C MET A 108 5.02 -10.72 7.08
N ALA A 109 4.64 -11.96 6.80
CA ALA A 109 4.29 -12.39 5.46
C ALA A 109 3.07 -11.63 4.93
N ASP A 110 2.06 -11.41 5.79
CA ASP A 110 0.86 -10.66 5.42
C ASP A 110 1.15 -9.16 5.21
N ALA A 111 1.99 -8.55 6.04
CA ALA A 111 2.46 -7.18 5.80
C ALA A 111 3.17 -7.05 4.44
N GLY A 112 4.02 -8.02 4.10
CA GLY A 112 4.71 -8.10 2.81
C GLY A 112 3.76 -8.25 1.62
N LYS A 113 2.69 -9.05 1.74
CA LYS A 113 1.66 -9.18 0.69
C LYS A 113 0.94 -7.85 0.44
N ILE A 114 0.57 -7.13 1.50
CA ILE A 114 -0.11 -5.83 1.38
C ILE A 114 0.80 -4.82 0.66
N HIS A 115 2.07 -4.73 1.03
CA HIS A 115 3.03 -3.82 0.39
C HIS A 115 3.16 -4.07 -1.11
N ARG A 116 3.38 -5.33 -1.50
CA ARG A 116 3.50 -5.68 -2.94
C ARG A 116 2.24 -5.33 -3.73
N LYS A 117 1.05 -5.57 -3.16
CA LYS A 117 -0.23 -5.20 -3.78
C LYS A 117 -0.42 -3.69 -3.86
N LEU A 118 0.05 -2.95 -2.87
CA LEU A 118 -0.02 -1.49 -2.86
C LEU A 118 0.90 -0.91 -3.96
N ASP A 119 2.15 -1.37 -4.06
CA ASP A 119 3.11 -0.97 -5.11
C ASP A 119 2.56 -1.26 -6.51
N VAL A 120 2.09 -2.50 -6.71
CA VAL A 120 0.93 -2.88 -7.53
C VAL A 120 0.10 -1.73 -8.13
N VAL A 121 -0.88 -1.36 -7.32
CA VAL A 121 -1.94 -0.41 -7.62
C VAL A 121 -1.38 1.00 -7.84
N LEU A 122 -0.38 1.42 -7.07
CA LEU A 122 0.22 2.74 -7.19
C LEU A 122 0.97 2.93 -8.52
N ASN A 123 1.72 1.93 -8.96
CA ASN A 123 2.39 1.97 -10.26
C ASN A 123 1.38 2.10 -11.40
N VAL A 124 0.30 1.31 -11.36
CA VAL A 124 -0.73 1.37 -12.40
C VAL A 124 -1.49 2.70 -12.38
N LEU A 125 -1.80 3.22 -11.19
CA LEU A 125 -2.44 4.54 -11.05
C LEU A 125 -1.54 5.66 -11.55
N SER A 126 -0.26 5.63 -11.20
CA SER A 126 0.74 6.59 -11.67
C SER A 126 0.83 6.60 -13.20
N MET A 127 0.98 5.42 -13.82
CA MET A 127 1.00 5.28 -15.27
C MET A 127 -0.27 5.85 -15.93
N LYS A 128 -1.45 5.55 -15.37
CA LYS A 128 -2.72 6.04 -15.91
C LYS A 128 -2.89 7.54 -15.73
N TYR A 129 -2.47 8.08 -14.59
CA TYR A 129 -2.50 9.52 -14.31
C TYR A 129 -1.61 10.27 -15.30
N HIS A 130 -0.38 9.81 -15.52
CA HIS A 130 0.52 10.38 -16.53
C HIS A 130 -0.05 10.28 -17.95
N ALA A 131 -0.65 9.14 -18.34
CA ALA A 131 -1.26 8.98 -19.65
C ALA A 131 -2.46 9.92 -19.87
N LEU A 132 -3.28 10.14 -18.83
CA LEU A 132 -4.43 11.05 -18.88
C LEU A 132 -3.99 12.51 -18.92
N LEU A 133 -2.98 12.89 -18.13
CA LEU A 133 -2.36 14.22 -18.17
C LEU A 133 -1.76 14.51 -19.54
N SER A 134 -1.04 13.56 -20.14
CA SER A 134 -0.47 13.73 -21.47
C SER A 134 -1.56 13.99 -22.51
N LYS A 135 -2.68 13.25 -22.45
CA LYS A 135 -3.81 13.43 -23.37
C LYS A 135 -4.54 14.75 -23.15
N SER A 136 -4.67 15.22 -21.90
CA SER A 136 -5.32 16.51 -21.62
C SER A 136 -4.43 17.68 -22.07
N MET A 137 -3.12 17.60 -21.82
CA MET A 137 -2.13 18.59 -22.28
C MET A 137 -2.09 18.67 -23.81
N GLU A 138 -2.14 17.54 -24.50
CA GLU A 138 -2.19 17.51 -25.97
C GLU A 138 -3.45 18.21 -26.51
N LYS A 139 -4.62 17.99 -25.89
CA LYS A 139 -5.86 18.67 -26.28
C LYS A 139 -5.79 20.18 -26.05
N LEU A 140 -5.24 20.62 -24.91
CA LEU A 140 -5.05 22.05 -24.61
C LEU A 140 -4.08 22.70 -25.59
N ALA A 141 -2.98 22.01 -25.93
CA ALA A 141 -2.02 22.49 -26.91
C ALA A 141 -2.65 22.65 -28.30
N ARG A 142 -3.45 21.68 -28.75
CA ARG A 142 -4.19 21.78 -30.03
C ARG A 142 -5.18 22.94 -30.04
N LEU A 143 -5.89 23.17 -28.93
CA LEU A 143 -6.80 24.30 -28.79
C LEU A 143 -6.05 25.64 -28.86
N ALA A 144 -4.93 25.76 -28.15
CA ALA A 144 -4.11 26.95 -28.14
C ALA A 144 -3.55 27.28 -29.54
N ILE A 145 -3.08 26.26 -30.28
CA ILE A 145 -2.64 26.42 -31.67
C ILE A 145 -3.79 26.90 -32.56
N ALA A 146 -5.00 26.34 -32.42
CA ALA A 146 -6.15 26.77 -33.21
C ALA A 146 -6.53 28.24 -32.94
N ILE A 147 -6.50 28.68 -31.68
CA ILE A 147 -6.76 30.07 -31.31
C ILE A 147 -5.68 31.00 -31.88
N ALA A 148 -4.41 30.61 -31.78
CA ALA A 148 -3.29 31.39 -32.34
C ALA A 148 -3.42 31.54 -33.87
N LEU A 149 -3.78 30.47 -34.58
CA LEU A 149 -4.03 30.51 -36.03
C LEU A 149 -5.22 31.43 -36.37
N ALA A 150 -6.31 31.35 -35.62
CA ALA A 150 -7.47 32.22 -35.82
C ALA A 150 -7.11 33.71 -35.62
N ALA A 151 -6.36 34.03 -34.57
CA ALA A 151 -5.87 35.39 -34.33
C ALA A 151 -4.97 35.89 -35.46
N LEU A 152 -4.10 35.02 -36.00
CA LEU A 152 -3.20 35.36 -37.10
C LEU A 152 -3.98 35.64 -38.40
N VAL A 153 -5.01 34.85 -38.70
CA VAL A 153 -5.92 35.11 -39.84
C VAL A 153 -6.63 36.46 -39.67
N VAL A 154 -7.16 36.76 -38.49
CA VAL A 154 -7.83 38.04 -38.21
C VAL A 154 -6.86 39.21 -38.40
N ALA A 155 -5.62 39.10 -37.90
CA ALA A 155 -4.60 40.13 -38.07
C ALA A 155 -4.23 40.35 -39.54
N LEU A 156 -4.10 39.27 -40.33
CA LEU A 156 -3.83 39.36 -41.77
C LEU A 156 -4.98 40.02 -42.53
N VAL A 157 -6.22 39.68 -42.20
CA VAL A 157 -7.42 40.30 -42.80
C VAL A 157 -7.48 41.79 -42.47
N ALA A 158 -7.19 42.17 -41.21
CA ALA A 158 -7.14 43.58 -40.81
C ALA A 158 -6.04 44.35 -41.55
N LEU A 159 -4.87 43.74 -41.75
CA LEU A 159 -3.76 44.34 -42.48
C LEU A 159 -4.10 44.52 -43.97
N LEU A 160 -4.74 43.52 -44.60
CA LEU A 160 -5.22 43.61 -45.98
C LEU A 160 -6.29 44.68 -46.14
N ALA A 161 -7.23 44.78 -45.20
CA ALA A 161 -8.25 45.83 -45.21
C ALA A 161 -7.63 47.23 -45.08
N ALA A 162 -6.61 47.39 -44.23
CA ALA A 162 -5.88 48.64 -44.07
C ALA A 162 -5.03 49.02 -45.29
N LEU A 163 -4.59 48.05 -46.11
CA LEU A 163 -3.86 48.29 -47.36
C LEU A 163 -4.78 48.60 -48.55
N LEU A 164 -6.07 48.23 -48.47
CA LEU A 164 -7.07 48.45 -49.51
C LEU A 164 -7.92 49.72 -49.30
N LEU A 165 -7.76 50.38 -48.14
CA LEU A 165 -8.33 51.68 -47.77
C LEU A 165 -7.30 52.79 -48.04
#